data_AF-A0A2W4WF76-F1
#
_entry.id   AF-A0A2W4WF76-F1
#
_cell.length_a   1.000
_cell.length_b   1.000
_cell.length_c   1.000
_cell.angle_alpha   90.00
_cell.angle_beta   90.00
_cell.angle_gamma   90.00
#
_symmetry.space_group_name_H-M   'P 1'
#
loop_
_entity.id
_entity.type
_entity.pdbx_description
1 polymer ?
#
loop_
_entity_poly.entity_id
_entity_poly.type
_entity_poly.pdbx_seq_one_letter_code
_entity_poly.pdbx_strand_id
1 'polypeptide(L)'
;MYVGDGIKVAKEGRKMPGVKGLHQESEDVSKPKWIRGHYFNALSILRGAGSAYFAVPIVLKVHDGLTAATTEASDAQPRTTLVTKMADLCTAYAQAGSDIVLAAYFACEPVMTRFRRHQVHLISRVRCSTVAHAPFSVVPTVKGPRRPRRWGSKVKLQTLFAPIEHCQQAKVWLYGQFVTVYYQCFELHWDSPETTVRFVLTQLANGRPFILVSTDGSLSGPEVIAA
;
A
#
# COMPACT_ATOMS: atom_id res chain seq x y z
N MET A 1 -10.56 -9.51 6.02
CA MET A 1 -9.96 -8.20 5.73
C MET A 1 -9.30 -7.64 6.97
N TYR A 2 -8.05 -7.22 6.83
CA TYR A 2 -7.26 -6.57 7.86
C TYR A 2 -7.06 -5.10 7.50
N VAL A 3 -6.92 -4.25 8.51
CA VAL A 3 -6.58 -2.84 8.34
C VAL A 3 -5.37 -2.54 9.21
N GLY A 4 -4.41 -1.79 8.65
CA GLY A 4 -3.19 -1.47 9.36
C GLY A 4 -2.69 -0.07 9.07
N ASP A 5 -2.04 0.52 10.06
CA ASP A 5 -1.40 1.82 9.92
C ASP A 5 -0.18 1.94 10.84
N GLY A 6 0.69 2.90 10.52
CA GLY A 6 1.87 3.22 11.30
C GLY A 6 1.93 4.69 11.69
N ILE A 7 2.23 4.97 12.94
CA ILE A 7 2.29 6.33 13.48
C ILE A 7 3.62 6.61 14.18
N LYS A 8 4.13 7.82 13.94
CA LYS A 8 5.31 8.38 14.61
C LYS A 8 4.81 9.29 15.74
N VAL A 9 5.19 8.97 16.98
CA VAL A 9 4.74 9.71 18.18
C VAL A 9 5.94 10.33 18.87
N ALA A 10 5.98 11.66 18.94
CA ALA A 10 7.04 12.40 19.63
C ALA A 10 7.04 12.09 21.13
N LYS A 11 8.22 12.06 21.73
CA LYS A 11 8.43 11.81 23.16
C LYS A 11 9.44 12.81 23.72
N GLU A 12 9.10 13.43 24.84
CA GLU A 12 9.95 14.40 25.53
C GLU A 12 10.91 13.75 26.53
N GLY A 13 10.61 12.52 26.95
CA GLY A 13 11.41 11.78 27.93
C GLY A 13 12.81 11.46 27.42
N ARG A 14 13.83 12.04 28.03
CA ARG A 14 15.24 11.84 27.62
C ARG A 14 15.76 10.42 27.86
N LYS A 15 15.15 9.68 28.79
CA LYS A 15 15.53 8.32 29.22
C LYS A 15 14.48 7.24 28.90
N MET A 16 13.49 7.54 28.05
CA MET A 16 12.51 6.52 27.63
C MET A 16 13.17 5.48 26.72
N PRO A 17 13.12 4.17 27.06
CA PRO A 17 13.61 3.12 26.17
C PRO A 17 12.89 3.14 24.82
N GLY A 18 13.55 2.73 23.75
CA GLY A 18 12.92 2.66 22.44
C GLY A 18 12.85 3.98 21.67
N VAL A 19 13.21 5.10 22.28
CA VAL A 19 13.10 6.41 21.62
C VAL A 19 14.25 6.63 20.64
N LYS A 20 13.92 6.94 19.39
CA LYS A 20 14.88 7.23 18.31
C LYS A 20 14.55 8.52 17.58
N GLY A 21 15.52 9.02 16.81
CA GLY A 21 15.28 10.06 15.80
C GLY A 21 14.55 9.46 14.60
N LEU A 22 13.38 9.99 14.29
CA LEU A 22 12.50 9.55 13.22
C LEU A 22 12.32 10.70 12.23
N HIS A 23 12.66 10.46 10.97
CA HIS A 23 12.34 11.39 9.90
C HIS A 23 10.84 11.30 9.61
N GLN A 24 10.16 12.43 9.42
CA GLN A 24 8.76 12.43 8.96
C GLN A 24 8.72 12.65 7.45
N GLU A 25 8.20 11.67 6.69
CA GLU A 25 8.02 11.81 5.23
C GLU A 25 6.69 12.51 4.87
N SER A 26 6.02 13.12 5.84
CA SER A 26 4.76 13.85 5.62
C SER A 26 5.01 15.11 4.80
N GLU A 27 4.16 15.36 3.80
CA GLU A 27 4.16 16.61 3.01
C GLU A 27 3.51 17.77 3.77
N ASP A 28 3.06 17.53 5.01
CA ASP A 28 2.50 18.53 5.90
C ASP A 28 3.59 19.44 6.47
N VAL A 29 3.65 20.67 5.96
CA VAL A 29 4.64 21.68 6.36
C VAL A 29 4.51 22.09 7.83
N SER A 30 3.36 21.85 8.47
CA SER A 30 3.17 22.14 9.90
C SER A 30 3.90 21.16 10.82
N LYS A 31 4.38 20.01 10.30
CA LYS A 31 5.07 18.99 11.09
C LYS A 31 6.59 19.13 11.00
N PRO A 32 7.31 18.97 12.11
CA PRO A 32 8.76 19.02 12.11
C PRO A 32 9.35 17.86 11.29
N LYS A 33 10.37 18.15 10.47
CA LYS A 33 11.04 17.17 9.59
C LYS A 33 11.62 15.96 10.34
N TRP A 34 12.02 16.16 11.59
CA TRP A 34 12.54 15.13 12.48
C TRP A 34 11.86 15.23 13.83
N ILE A 35 11.49 14.08 14.39
CA ILE A 35 11.02 13.98 15.77
C ILE A 35 11.88 12.97 16.51
N ARG A 36 12.01 13.17 17.82
CA ARG A 36 12.49 12.13 18.71
C ARG A 36 11.28 11.43 19.31
N GLY A 37 11.15 10.13 19.12
CA GLY A 37 9.92 9.44 19.48
C GLY A 37 9.93 7.94 19.24
N HIS A 38 8.73 7.35 19.27
CA HIS A 38 8.48 5.96 18.95
C HIS A 38 7.74 5.85 17.62
N TYR A 39 8.02 4.79 16.88
CA TYR A 39 7.21 4.37 15.75
C TYR A 39 6.38 3.16 16.15
N PHE A 40 5.07 3.29 16.06
CA PHE A 40 4.11 2.24 16.32
C PHE A 40 3.53 1.75 15.01
N ASN A 41 3.39 0.44 14.87
CA ASN A 41 2.46 -0.14 13.89
C ASN A 41 1.31 -0.77 14.64
N ALA A 42 0.13 -0.67 14.04
CA ALA A 42 -1.08 -1.33 14.50
C ALA A 42 -1.66 -2.17 13.37
N LEU A 43 -2.14 -3.37 13.72
CA LEU A 43 -2.92 -4.22 12.82
C LEU A 43 -4.22 -4.60 13.52
N SER A 44 -5.32 -4.50 12.79
CA SER A 44 -6.67 -4.79 13.28
C SER A 44 -7.44 -5.63 12.26
N ILE A 45 -8.45 -6.36 12.71
CA ILE A 45 -9.46 -6.98 11.83
C ILE A 45 -10.60 -5.99 11.68
N LEU A 46 -11.04 -5.76 10.43
CA LEU A 46 -12.23 -4.98 10.18
C LEU A 46 -13.47 -5.87 10.32
N ARG A 47 -14.41 -5.48 11.17
CA ARG A 47 -15.69 -6.18 11.41
C ARG A 47 -16.84 -5.24 11.12
N GLY A 48 -17.79 -5.65 10.28
CA GLY A 48 -19.07 -4.97 10.13
C GLY A 48 -20.04 -5.40 11.24
N ALA A 49 -20.79 -4.45 11.79
CA ALA A 49 -21.96 -4.70 12.63
C ALA A 49 -23.06 -3.68 12.28
N GLY A 50 -24.12 -4.17 11.61
CA GLY A 50 -25.15 -3.31 11.05
C GLY A 50 -24.58 -2.35 9.99
N SER A 51 -24.84 -1.05 10.16
CA SER A 51 -24.34 0.01 9.26
C SER A 51 -22.94 0.54 9.63
N ALA A 52 -22.30 -0.01 10.66
CA ALA A 52 -21.03 0.46 11.17
C ALA A 52 -19.91 -0.57 10.97
N TYR A 53 -18.69 -0.08 10.81
CA TYR A 53 -17.48 -0.89 10.79
C TYR A 53 -16.63 -0.59 12.03
N PHE A 54 -16.08 -1.64 12.61
CA PHE A 54 -15.23 -1.59 13.79
C PHE A 54 -13.87 -2.21 13.47
N ALA A 55 -12.80 -1.52 13.87
CA ALA A 55 -11.46 -2.08 13.84
C ALA A 55 -11.20 -2.77 15.19
N VAL A 56 -11.12 -4.09 15.19
CA VAL A 56 -10.78 -4.89 16.37
C VAL A 56 -9.26 -5.05 16.41
N PRO A 57 -8.55 -4.42 17.37
CA PRO A 57 -7.10 -4.44 17.39
C PRO A 57 -6.58 -5.86 17.67
N ILE A 58 -5.66 -6.33 16.83
CA ILE A 58 -4.93 -7.59 17.05
C ILE A 58 -3.64 -7.31 17.78
N VAL A 59 -2.89 -6.32 17.30
CA VAL A 59 -1.55 -6.00 17.79
C VAL A 59 -1.23 -4.53 17.59
N LEU A 60 -0.62 -3.93 18.61
CA LEU A 60 0.01 -2.63 18.59
C LEU A 60 1.44 -2.81 19.08
N LYS A 61 2.43 -2.47 18.25
CA LYS A 61 3.84 -2.75 18.57
C LYS A 61 4.73 -1.54 18.30
N VAL A 62 5.63 -1.26 19.24
CA VAL A 62 6.77 -0.37 19.02
C VAL A 62 7.77 -1.11 18.13
N HIS A 63 7.95 -0.64 16.90
CA HIS A 63 8.75 -1.34 15.90
C HIS A 63 10.18 -0.81 15.78
N ASP A 64 10.51 0.32 16.39
CA ASP A 64 11.85 0.87 16.35
C ASP A 64 12.36 1.28 17.72
N GLY A 65 13.68 1.31 17.86
CA GLY A 65 14.40 1.73 19.05
C GLY A 65 14.52 0.71 20.17
N LEU A 66 13.69 -0.33 20.17
CA LEU A 66 13.84 -1.47 21.07
C LEU A 66 14.81 -2.45 20.41
N THR A 67 16.11 -2.29 20.67
CA THR A 67 17.07 -3.36 20.41
C THR A 67 16.78 -4.47 21.40
N ALA A 68 15.92 -5.42 21.03
CA ALA A 68 16.09 -6.74 21.61
C ALA A 68 17.50 -7.20 21.19
N ALA A 69 18.29 -7.64 22.17
CA ALA A 69 19.46 -8.46 21.92
C ALA A 69 18.97 -9.74 21.20
N THR A 70 18.72 -9.61 19.91
CA THR A 70 18.44 -10.72 19.02
C THR A 70 19.74 -10.91 18.29
N THR A 71 20.42 -11.94 18.77
CA THR A 71 21.62 -12.59 18.28
C THR A 71 21.80 -12.45 16.77
N GLU A 72 23.02 -12.06 16.39
CA GLU A 72 23.60 -12.25 15.06
C GLU A 72 22.97 -11.43 13.93
N ALA A 73 23.25 -10.13 13.96
CA ALA A 73 23.42 -9.36 12.72
C ALA A 73 24.63 -9.94 11.95
N SER A 74 24.41 -11.07 11.26
CA SER A 74 25.23 -11.43 10.12
C SER A 74 25.05 -10.35 9.05
N ASP A 75 26.14 -9.98 8.37
CA ASP A 75 26.18 -9.01 7.25
C ASP A 75 25.23 -9.36 6.08
N ALA A 76 24.47 -10.46 6.17
CA ALA A 76 23.54 -10.97 5.18
C ALA A 76 22.05 -10.67 5.46
N GLN A 77 21.68 -10.12 6.62
CA GLN A 77 20.26 -9.79 6.88
C GLN A 77 19.82 -8.52 6.14
N PRO A 78 18.70 -8.55 5.39
CA PRO A 78 18.23 -7.39 4.66
C PRO A 78 17.89 -6.24 5.63
N ARG A 79 18.36 -5.03 5.32
CA ARG A 79 18.06 -3.82 6.10
C ARG A 79 16.55 -3.70 6.33
N THR A 80 16.14 -3.71 7.59
CA THR A 80 14.74 -3.49 7.97
C THR A 80 14.41 -2.00 7.94
N THR A 81 13.40 -1.63 7.16
CA THR A 81 12.80 -0.29 7.13
C THR A 81 11.43 -0.29 7.83
N LEU A 82 10.88 0.88 8.12
CA LEU A 82 9.56 1.00 8.76
C LEU A 82 8.46 0.27 7.98
N VAL A 83 8.46 0.41 6.64
CA VAL A 83 7.49 -0.28 5.77
C VAL A 83 7.66 -1.80 5.81
N THR A 84 8.91 -2.31 5.87
CA THR A 84 9.13 -3.76 5.97
C THR A 84 8.70 -4.31 7.32
N LYS A 85 8.89 -3.55 8.40
CA LYS A 85 8.42 -3.92 9.74
C LYS A 85 6.89 -3.99 9.83
N MET A 86 6.19 -3.12 9.10
CA MET A 86 4.74 -3.21 8.96
C MET A 86 4.34 -4.46 8.18
N ALA A 87 5.01 -4.73 7.06
CA ALA A 87 4.74 -5.93 6.28
C ALA A 87 4.97 -7.22 7.10
N ASP A 88 6.06 -7.29 7.85
CA ASP A 88 6.37 -8.42 8.73
C ASP A 88 5.34 -8.56 9.87
N LEU A 89 4.82 -7.45 10.40
CA LEU A 89 3.71 -7.47 11.36
C LEU A 89 2.45 -8.06 10.72
N CYS A 90 2.08 -7.57 9.53
CA CYS A 90 0.93 -8.07 8.79
C CYS A 90 1.04 -9.57 8.52
N THR A 91 2.16 -10.05 7.97
CA THR A 91 2.33 -11.45 7.59
C THR A 91 2.48 -12.40 8.78
N ALA A 92 2.81 -11.89 9.98
CA ALA A 92 2.83 -12.68 11.20
C ALA A 92 1.43 -13.04 11.73
N TYR A 93 0.41 -12.22 11.44
CA TYR A 93 -0.95 -12.38 11.99
C TYR A 93 -2.05 -12.59 10.94
N ALA A 94 -1.82 -12.16 9.70
CA ALA A 94 -2.78 -12.34 8.61
C ALA A 94 -2.72 -13.76 8.05
N GLN A 95 -3.89 -14.33 7.77
CA GLN A 95 -4.01 -15.63 7.12
C GLN A 95 -3.82 -15.50 5.60
N ALA A 96 -3.22 -16.50 4.97
CA ALA A 96 -3.12 -16.59 3.51
C ALA A 96 -4.51 -16.43 2.86
N GLY A 97 -4.56 -15.73 1.73
CA GLY A 97 -5.77 -15.33 1.01
C GLY A 97 -6.45 -14.07 1.55
N SER A 98 -5.95 -13.45 2.63
CA SER A 98 -6.59 -12.26 3.21
C SER A 98 -6.18 -10.97 2.52
N ASP A 99 -7.14 -10.06 2.34
CA ASP A 99 -6.87 -8.66 1.99
C ASP A 99 -6.47 -7.83 3.20
N ILE A 100 -5.47 -6.97 2.99
CA ILE A 100 -4.92 -6.05 3.97
C ILE A 100 -4.95 -4.64 3.38
N VAL A 101 -5.72 -3.74 3.99
CA VAL A 101 -5.73 -2.32 3.64
C VAL A 101 -4.64 -1.60 4.41
N LEU A 102 -3.77 -0.92 3.69
CA LEU A 102 -2.73 -0.05 4.25
C LEU A 102 -2.80 1.34 3.63
N ALA A 103 -2.25 2.32 4.35
CA ALA A 103 -2.07 3.68 3.82
C ALA A 103 -1.13 3.69 2.59
N ALA A 104 -1.28 4.72 1.74
CA ALA A 104 -0.47 4.89 0.52
C ALA A 104 1.05 4.86 0.75
N TYR A 105 1.49 5.20 1.97
CA TYR A 105 2.89 5.09 2.38
C TYR A 105 3.46 3.66 2.25
N PHE A 106 2.62 2.64 2.43
CA PHE A 106 3.02 1.23 2.37
C PHE A 106 2.86 0.62 0.97
N ALA A 107 2.32 1.36 0.00
CA ALA A 107 2.20 0.91 -1.39
C ALA A 107 3.56 0.97 -2.09
N CYS A 108 4.40 -0.04 -1.82
CA CYS A 108 5.75 -0.13 -2.34
C CYS A 108 6.21 -1.59 -2.51
N GLU A 109 7.18 -1.79 -3.39
CA GLU A 109 7.74 -3.10 -3.74
C GLU A 109 8.16 -3.95 -2.53
N PRO A 110 8.84 -3.42 -1.48
CA PRO A 110 9.26 -4.24 -0.33
C PRO A 110 8.10 -4.83 0.48
N VAL A 111 6.94 -4.15 0.53
CA VAL A 111 5.72 -4.63 1.19
C VAL A 111 5.06 -5.67 0.31
N MET A 112 4.83 -5.34 -0.95
CA MET A 112 4.14 -6.24 -1.90
C MET A 112 4.91 -7.55 -2.12
N THR A 113 6.25 -7.49 -2.17
CA THR A 113 7.11 -8.69 -2.27
C THR A 113 6.93 -9.63 -1.08
N ARG A 114 6.82 -9.10 0.14
CA ARG A 114 6.55 -9.91 1.34
C ARG A 114 5.14 -10.48 1.29
N PHE A 115 4.16 -9.67 0.91
CA PHE A 115 2.77 -10.08 0.85
C PHE A 115 2.57 -11.24 -0.14
N ARG A 116 3.22 -11.20 -1.31
CA ARG A 116 3.21 -12.33 -2.26
C ARG A 116 3.80 -13.61 -1.68
N ARG A 117 4.92 -13.54 -0.95
CA ARG A 117 5.55 -14.72 -0.32
C ARG A 117 4.64 -15.37 0.72
N HIS A 118 3.82 -14.58 1.40
CA HIS A 118 2.87 -15.04 2.42
C HIS A 118 1.44 -15.21 1.88
N GLN A 119 1.25 -15.09 0.56
CA GLN A 119 -0.04 -15.22 -0.11
C GLN A 119 -1.14 -14.33 0.48
N VAL A 120 -0.81 -13.10 0.87
CA VAL A 120 -1.79 -12.08 1.31
C VAL A 120 -1.86 -10.96 0.28
N HIS A 121 -2.99 -10.25 0.25
CA HIS A 121 -3.25 -9.20 -0.74
C HIS A 121 -3.20 -7.81 -0.13
N LEU A 122 -2.64 -6.85 -0.86
CA LEU A 122 -2.62 -5.44 -0.52
C LEU A 122 -3.75 -4.71 -1.26
N ILE A 123 -4.51 -3.90 -0.51
CA ILE A 123 -5.34 -2.83 -1.04
C ILE A 123 -4.79 -1.51 -0.49
N SER A 124 -4.54 -0.53 -1.37
CA SER A 124 -4.02 0.77 -0.94
C SER A 124 -4.33 1.86 -1.96
N ARG A 125 -4.25 3.12 -1.52
CA ARG A 125 -4.08 4.26 -2.42
C ARG A 125 -2.66 4.29 -3.00
N VAL A 126 -2.53 4.86 -4.19
CA VAL A 126 -1.24 5.21 -4.81
C VAL A 126 -1.25 6.65 -5.29
N ARG A 127 -0.06 7.25 -5.45
CA ARG A 127 0.08 8.61 -5.98
C ARG A 127 -0.41 8.67 -7.43
N CYS A 128 -0.98 9.80 -7.86
CA CYS A 128 -1.38 9.99 -9.26
C CYS A 128 -0.18 9.92 -10.23
N SER A 129 1.00 10.36 -9.77
CA SER A 129 2.26 10.31 -10.51
C SER A 129 2.88 8.92 -10.60
N THR A 130 2.24 7.89 -10.03
CA THR A 130 2.71 6.49 -10.11
C THR A 130 2.84 6.06 -11.57
N VAL A 131 3.92 5.34 -11.86
CA VAL A 131 4.21 4.75 -13.16
C VAL A 131 4.15 3.24 -13.03
N ALA A 132 3.30 2.62 -13.83
CA ALA A 132 3.23 1.17 -14.00
C ALA A 132 3.82 0.77 -15.36
N HIS A 133 3.75 -0.51 -15.69
CA HIS A 133 4.28 -1.09 -16.90
C HIS A 133 3.20 -1.91 -17.61
N ALA A 134 3.10 -1.72 -18.92
CA ALA A 134 2.30 -2.59 -19.77
C ALA A 134 2.88 -4.02 -19.77
N PRO A 135 2.10 -5.03 -20.20
CA PRO A 135 2.63 -6.36 -20.48
C PRO A 135 3.86 -6.28 -21.38
N PHE A 136 4.87 -7.08 -21.07
CA PHE A 136 6.06 -7.14 -21.90
C PHE A 136 5.73 -7.80 -23.24
N SER A 137 6.00 -7.09 -24.33
CA SER A 137 5.94 -7.64 -25.68
C SER A 137 7.35 -7.71 -26.26
N VAL A 138 7.77 -8.91 -26.69
CA VAL A 138 9.03 -9.09 -27.41
C VAL A 138 8.88 -8.38 -28.76
N VAL A 139 9.67 -7.33 -28.98
CA VAL A 139 9.83 -6.77 -30.33
C VAL A 139 10.82 -7.66 -31.08
N PRO A 140 10.41 -8.42 -32.10
CA PRO A 140 11.26 -9.44 -32.73
C PRO A 140 12.56 -8.89 -33.35
N THR A 141 12.54 -7.60 -33.69
CA THR A 141 13.57 -6.91 -34.48
C THR A 141 14.75 -6.36 -33.66
N VAL A 142 14.68 -6.33 -32.33
CA VAL A 142 15.78 -5.80 -31.50
C VAL A 142 16.61 -6.96 -30.93
N LYS A 143 17.53 -7.50 -31.75
CA LYS A 143 18.54 -8.47 -31.32
C LYS A 143 19.86 -7.74 -31.10
N GLY A 144 20.27 -7.58 -29.83
CA GLY A 144 21.57 -7.04 -29.47
C GLY A 144 22.05 -7.63 -28.14
N PRO A 145 23.37 -7.61 -27.85
CA PRO A 145 23.97 -8.15 -26.63
C PRO A 145 23.66 -7.26 -25.42
N ARG A 146 22.38 -7.18 -25.04
CA ARG A 146 21.92 -6.40 -23.89
C ARG A 146 21.11 -7.29 -22.97
N ARG A 147 21.17 -7.00 -21.66
CA ARG A 147 20.34 -7.65 -20.65
C ARG A 147 18.87 -7.71 -21.14
N PRO A 148 18.25 -8.90 -21.18
CA PRO A 148 16.87 -9.05 -21.64
C PRO A 148 15.94 -8.08 -20.90
N ARG A 149 15.08 -7.39 -21.66
CA ARG A 149 14.05 -6.53 -21.08
C ARG A 149 13.00 -7.42 -20.42
N ARG A 150 12.73 -7.19 -19.12
CA ARG A 150 11.67 -7.91 -18.38
C ARG A 150 10.36 -7.12 -18.29
N TRP A 151 10.40 -5.81 -18.50
CA TRP A 151 9.26 -4.91 -18.37
C TRP A 151 8.80 -4.37 -19.71
N GLY A 152 7.48 -4.21 -19.88
CA GLY A 152 6.89 -3.49 -20.99
C GLY A 152 7.09 -1.98 -20.92
N SER A 153 6.38 -1.25 -21.79
CA SER A 153 6.42 0.21 -21.83
C SER A 153 5.94 0.82 -20.50
N LYS A 154 6.52 1.96 -20.14
CA LYS A 154 6.09 2.73 -18.96
C LYS A 154 4.72 3.35 -19.24
N VAL A 155 3.82 3.24 -18.27
CA VAL A 155 2.46 3.79 -18.31
C VAL A 155 2.30 4.72 -17.11
N LYS A 156 2.13 6.02 -17.36
CA LYS A 156 1.84 7.00 -16.30
C LYS A 156 0.36 6.88 -15.96
N LEU A 157 0.03 6.53 -14.72
CA LEU A 157 -1.37 6.27 -14.38
C LEU A 157 -2.24 7.53 -14.51
N GLN A 158 -1.71 8.71 -14.17
CA GLN A 158 -2.42 9.98 -14.35
C GLN A 158 -2.92 10.23 -15.79
N THR A 159 -2.28 9.67 -16.82
CA THR A 159 -2.68 9.92 -18.21
C THR A 159 -3.79 8.99 -18.67
N LEU A 160 -4.18 8.01 -17.85
CA LEU A 160 -5.23 7.06 -18.15
C LEU A 160 -6.63 7.53 -17.70
N PHE A 161 -6.73 8.64 -16.96
CA PHE A 161 -8.03 9.19 -16.57
C PHE A 161 -8.81 9.63 -17.82
N ALA A 162 -9.92 8.96 -18.09
CA ALA A 162 -10.89 9.39 -19.08
C ALA A 162 -11.85 10.45 -18.51
N PRO A 163 -12.53 11.22 -19.37
CA PRO A 163 -13.69 12.02 -18.97
C PRO A 163 -14.74 11.17 -18.24
N ILE A 164 -15.48 11.77 -17.30
CA ILE A 164 -16.44 11.08 -16.43
C ILE A 164 -17.52 10.35 -17.24
N GLU A 165 -17.97 10.95 -18.35
CA GLU A 165 -18.95 10.41 -19.27
C GLU A 165 -18.52 9.09 -19.95
N HIS A 166 -17.22 8.81 -19.99
CA HIS A 166 -16.66 7.57 -20.55
C HIS A 166 -16.24 6.56 -19.46
N CYS A 167 -16.46 6.89 -18.19
CA CYS A 167 -16.11 6.03 -17.07
C CYS A 167 -17.27 5.11 -16.69
N GLN A 168 -16.94 3.96 -16.11
CA GLN A 168 -17.94 3.10 -15.48
C GLN A 168 -18.47 3.81 -14.23
N GLN A 169 -19.76 3.68 -13.94
CA GLN A 169 -20.40 4.28 -12.79
C GLN A 169 -20.78 3.21 -11.76
N ALA A 170 -20.49 3.48 -10.48
CA ALA A 170 -20.97 2.65 -9.38
C ALA A 170 -21.46 3.52 -8.21
N LYS A 171 -22.41 2.98 -7.43
CA LYS A 171 -22.76 3.51 -6.12
C LYS A 171 -22.09 2.68 -5.05
N VAL A 172 -21.24 3.30 -4.25
CA VAL A 172 -20.46 2.66 -3.19
C VAL A 172 -20.78 3.30 -1.84
N TRP A 173 -20.78 2.51 -0.77
CA TRP A 173 -21.00 3.03 0.58
C TRP A 173 -19.70 3.60 1.14
N LEU A 174 -19.59 4.93 1.19
CA LEU A 174 -18.40 5.62 1.66
C LEU A 174 -18.78 6.64 2.73
N TYR A 175 -18.04 6.67 3.82
CA TYR A 175 -18.23 7.66 4.90
C TYR A 175 -19.67 7.76 5.41
N GLY A 176 -20.37 6.62 5.51
CA GLY A 176 -21.73 6.54 6.05
C GLY A 176 -22.85 6.93 5.08
N GLN A 177 -22.55 7.08 3.79
CA GLN A 177 -23.55 7.39 2.75
C GLN A 177 -23.21 6.71 1.42
N PHE A 178 -24.22 6.55 0.56
CA PHE A 178 -23.97 6.11 -0.81
C PHE A 178 -23.40 7.27 -1.64
N VAL A 179 -22.20 7.05 -2.17
CA VAL A 179 -21.51 7.99 -3.05
C VAL A 179 -21.44 7.38 -4.44
N THR A 180 -21.84 8.16 -5.44
CA THR A 180 -21.61 7.82 -6.84
C THR A 180 -20.16 8.08 -7.20
N VAL A 181 -19.49 7.05 -7.73
CA VAL A 181 -18.11 7.12 -8.20
C VAL A 181 -18.04 6.72 -9.66
N TYR A 182 -17.06 7.29 -10.35
CA TYR A 182 -16.75 7.00 -11.75
C TYR A 182 -15.37 6.40 -11.81
N TYR A 183 -15.20 5.26 -12.47
CA TYR A 183 -13.94 4.55 -12.41
C TYR A 183 -13.59 3.80 -13.70
N GLN A 184 -12.30 3.47 -13.80
CA GLN A 184 -11.74 2.59 -14.81
C GLN A 184 -10.74 1.64 -14.15
N CYS A 185 -10.77 0.38 -14.55
CA CYS A 185 -9.86 -0.65 -14.05
C CYS A 185 -8.79 -0.97 -15.09
N PHE A 186 -7.54 -1.07 -14.65
CA PHE A 186 -6.42 -1.44 -15.50
C PHE A 186 -5.57 -2.50 -14.79
N GLU A 187 -5.25 -3.58 -15.50
CA GLU A 187 -4.30 -4.57 -15.02
C GLU A 187 -2.93 -4.29 -15.62
N LEU A 188 -1.99 -3.89 -14.77
CA LEU A 188 -0.65 -3.49 -15.18
C LEU A 188 0.39 -4.09 -14.24
N HIS A 189 1.61 -4.21 -14.72
CA HIS A 189 2.75 -4.63 -13.90
C HIS A 189 3.28 -3.44 -13.12
N TRP A 190 3.61 -3.60 -11.84
CA TRP A 190 4.12 -2.50 -11.04
C TRP A 190 5.33 -2.89 -10.19
N ASP A 191 5.18 -3.91 -9.37
CA ASP A 191 6.22 -4.39 -8.46
C ASP A 191 6.87 -5.70 -8.93
N SER A 192 6.22 -6.44 -9.83
CA SER A 192 6.78 -7.62 -10.50
C SER A 192 6.51 -7.60 -12.03
N PRO A 193 7.45 -8.04 -12.88
CA PRO A 193 7.22 -8.19 -14.31
C PRO A 193 6.38 -9.43 -14.66
N GLU A 194 6.17 -10.34 -13.72
CA GLU A 194 5.48 -11.62 -13.94
C GLU A 194 4.02 -11.58 -13.49
N THR A 195 3.67 -10.64 -12.61
CA THR A 195 2.34 -10.55 -12.00
C THR A 195 1.82 -9.14 -12.17
N THR A 196 0.56 -9.02 -12.58
CA THR A 196 -0.14 -7.74 -12.65
C THR A 196 -0.75 -7.39 -11.30
N VAL A 197 -1.09 -6.12 -11.14
CA VAL A 197 -1.95 -5.61 -10.09
C VAL A 197 -3.09 -4.83 -10.74
N ARG A 198 -4.24 -4.78 -10.06
CA ARG A 198 -5.39 -4.01 -10.52
C ARG A 198 -5.29 -2.60 -10.01
N PHE A 199 -5.13 -1.64 -10.92
CA PHE A 199 -5.30 -0.22 -10.64
C PHE A 199 -6.75 0.18 -10.89
N VAL A 200 -7.34 0.89 -9.93
CA VAL A 200 -8.69 1.44 -10.04
C VAL A 200 -8.58 2.95 -10.00
N LEU A 201 -8.66 3.56 -11.17
CA LEU A 201 -8.64 5.02 -11.34
C LEU A 201 -10.05 5.51 -11.08
N THR A 202 -10.22 6.29 -10.02
CA THR A 202 -11.54 6.71 -9.53
C THR A 202 -11.64 8.22 -9.53
N GLN A 203 -12.81 8.73 -9.94
CA GLN A 203 -13.20 10.12 -9.91
C GLN A 203 -14.48 10.24 -9.09
N LEU A 204 -14.50 11.17 -8.13
CA LEU A 204 -15.73 11.56 -7.45
C LEU A 204 -16.61 12.40 -8.38
N ALA A 205 -17.88 12.60 -8.01
CA ALA A 205 -18.82 13.42 -8.79
C ALA A 205 -18.34 14.87 -9.02
N ASN A 206 -17.47 15.40 -8.15
CA ASN A 206 -16.84 16.71 -8.32
C ASN A 206 -15.58 16.68 -9.22
N GLY A 207 -15.30 15.57 -9.89
CA GLY A 207 -14.13 15.40 -10.76
C GLY A 207 -12.83 15.13 -10.02
N ARG A 208 -12.80 15.07 -8.68
CA ARG A 208 -11.55 14.84 -7.94
C ARG A 208 -11.03 13.42 -8.19
N PRO A 209 -9.83 13.24 -8.79
CA PRO A 209 -9.29 11.94 -9.09
C PRO A 209 -8.49 11.37 -7.92
N PHE A 210 -8.50 10.05 -7.79
CA PHE A 210 -7.57 9.29 -6.95
C PHE A 210 -7.39 7.88 -7.54
N ILE A 211 -6.31 7.20 -7.14
CA ILE A 211 -5.96 5.88 -7.68
C ILE A 211 -5.82 4.91 -6.53
N LEU A 212 -6.47 3.76 -6.68
CA LEU A 212 -6.33 2.61 -5.80
C LEU A 212 -5.56 1.50 -6.52
N VAL A 213 -4.94 0.64 -5.74
CA VAL A 213 -4.30 -0.59 -6.21
C VAL A 213 -4.78 -1.76 -5.37
N SER A 214 -5.05 -2.88 -6.02
CA SER A 214 -5.28 -4.17 -5.40
C SER A 214 -4.35 -5.22 -6.02
N THR A 215 -3.71 -6.04 -5.17
CA THR A 215 -3.03 -7.25 -5.64
C THR A 215 -3.94 -8.48 -5.66
N ASP A 216 -5.19 -8.36 -5.20
CA ASP A 216 -6.21 -9.38 -5.42
C ASP A 216 -6.93 -9.11 -6.74
N GLY A 217 -6.76 -10.02 -7.70
CA GLY A 217 -7.42 -9.98 -9.01
C GLY A 217 -8.89 -10.41 -8.96
N SER A 218 -9.37 -10.94 -7.85
CA SER A 218 -10.78 -11.34 -7.67
C SER A 218 -11.70 -10.14 -7.42
N LEU A 219 -11.20 -9.08 -6.78
CA LEU A 219 -12.00 -7.91 -6.35
C LEU A 219 -12.35 -6.97 -7.51
N SER A 220 -13.64 -6.73 -7.72
CA SER A 220 -14.13 -5.75 -8.68
C SER A 220 -13.70 -4.31 -8.32
N GLY A 221 -13.72 -3.41 -9.32
CA GLY A 221 -13.45 -1.99 -9.10
C GLY A 221 -14.24 -1.38 -7.94
N PRO A 222 -15.58 -1.56 -7.88
CA PRO A 222 -16.40 -1.06 -6.77
C PRO A 222 -16.03 -1.64 -5.39
N GLU A 223 -15.66 -2.93 -5.32
CA GLU A 223 -15.21 -3.55 -4.07
C GLU A 223 -13.89 -2.95 -3.59
N VAL A 224 -12.93 -2.74 -4.50
CA VAL A 224 -11.67 -2.06 -4.17
C VAL A 224 -11.91 -0.61 -3.71
N ILE A 225 -12.90 0.09 -4.29
CA ILE A 225 -13.25 1.46 -3.89
C ILE A 225 -13.93 1.51 -2.52
N ALA A 226 -14.76 0.51 -2.20
CA ALA A 226 -15.50 0.44 -0.94
C ALA A 226 -14.65 -0.05 0.25
N ALA A 227 -13.52 -0.71 -0.02
CA ALA A 227 -12.55 -1.20 0.95
C ALA A 227 -11.78 -0.07 1.65
#